data_AF-A0A803PWB0-F1
#
_entry.id   AF-A0A803PWB0-F1
#
_cell.length_a   1.000
_cell.length_b   1.000
_cell.length_c   1.000
_cell.angle_alpha   90.00
_cell.angle_beta   90.00
_cell.angle_gamma   90.00
#
_symmetry.space_group_name_H-M   'P 1'
#
loop_
_entity.id
_entity.type
_entity.pdbx_description
1 polymer ?
#
loop_
_entity_poly.entity_id
_entity_poly.type
_entity_poly.pdbx_seq_one_letter_code
_entity_poly.pdbx_strand_id
1 'polypeptide(L)'
;MAMAMMMMMLSVSTPKLNTISLNFRRLSPNPPKLKPFSVSVKNIVHEFDFDPKIKIEEAVTPPSNWYTDPSFFARELDRVFYKGWQFVGCSEQIKDPRSYFTGRLGNIEFVVCRDDNGKVHAFHNVCRHHASILAYGTGKKSCFVCPYHGWTYGLDGPLVKATRMAGIQNFNENEFGLIPIRVAIWGPFVLLNMDQKVDSNINVGEEWLGSCSELLTNNGVDSSLSYICRREYTLQCNWKVFCDNYLDGGYHVPYAHKGLANGLKLDSYSTTVCLAIFLLSGNIVKVLRSKVVFG
;
A
#
# COMPACT_ATOMS: atom_id res chain seq x y z
N MET A 1 -9.50 3.35 2.32
CA MET A 1 -8.38 2.56 1.73
C MET A 1 -7.73 1.61 2.75
N ALA A 2 -7.08 2.11 3.80
CA ALA A 2 -6.46 1.28 4.86
C ALA A 2 -7.40 0.22 5.46
N MET A 3 -8.64 0.57 5.82
CA MET A 3 -9.62 -0.39 6.34
C MET A 3 -10.15 -1.37 5.29
N ALA A 4 -10.42 -0.93 4.06
CA ALA A 4 -10.91 -1.82 3.00
C ALA A 4 -9.87 -2.91 2.68
N MET A 5 -8.58 -2.56 2.69
CA MET A 5 -7.50 -3.55 2.52
C MET A 5 -7.31 -4.44 3.76
N MET A 6 -7.56 -3.93 4.96
CA MET A 6 -7.45 -4.68 6.22
C MET A 6 -8.60 -5.68 6.41
N MET A 7 -9.84 -5.31 6.10
CA MET A 7 -11.01 -6.18 6.28
C MET A 7 -11.10 -7.31 5.23
N MET A 8 -10.50 -7.12 4.05
CA MET A 8 -10.33 -8.20 3.07
C MET A 8 -9.40 -9.33 3.55
N MET A 9 -8.52 -9.06 4.52
CA MET A 9 -7.57 -10.07 5.05
C MET A 9 -8.16 -10.93 6.17
N LEU A 10 -9.26 -10.48 6.80
CA LEU A 10 -9.87 -11.16 7.96
C LEU A 10 -11.05 -12.08 7.59
N SER A 11 -11.41 -12.20 6.31
CA SER A 11 -12.59 -12.98 5.87
C SER A 11 -12.29 -13.94 4.72
N VAL A 12 -11.48 -14.98 4.96
CA VAL A 12 -11.45 -16.13 4.03
C VAL A 12 -11.37 -17.45 4.80
N SER A 13 -12.53 -18.04 5.08
CA SER A 13 -12.66 -19.48 5.32
C SER A 13 -12.96 -20.15 3.97
N THR A 14 -12.01 -20.91 3.41
CA THR A 14 -12.17 -21.51 2.07
C THR A 14 -13.00 -22.79 2.09
N PRO A 15 -13.92 -23.00 1.12
CA PRO A 15 -14.13 -24.29 0.48
C PRO A 15 -13.45 -24.32 -0.90
N LYS A 16 -12.96 -25.51 -1.27
CA LYS A 16 -12.29 -25.80 -2.56
C LYS A 16 -13.22 -25.52 -3.74
N LEU A 17 -12.76 -24.79 -4.76
CA LEU A 17 -13.44 -24.70 -6.06
C LEU A 17 -12.45 -24.78 -7.24
N ASN A 18 -12.90 -25.48 -8.28
CA ASN A 18 -12.16 -25.97 -9.43
C ASN A 18 -11.77 -24.89 -10.45
N THR A 19 -10.66 -25.15 -11.13
CA THR A 19 -10.04 -24.34 -12.18
C THR A 19 -10.93 -24.15 -13.41
N ILE A 20 -11.18 -22.90 -13.81
CA ILE A 20 -11.69 -22.55 -15.14
C ILE A 20 -10.59 -21.80 -15.88
N SER A 21 -10.20 -22.29 -17.05
CA SER A 21 -9.22 -21.65 -17.93
C SER A 21 -9.96 -20.68 -18.87
N LEU A 22 -9.52 -19.42 -18.94
CA LEU A 22 -9.94 -18.48 -19.97
C LEU A 22 -8.71 -18.04 -20.78
N ASN A 23 -8.83 -18.15 -22.11
CA ASN A 23 -7.79 -17.79 -23.07
C ASN A 23 -7.67 -16.27 -23.20
N PHE A 24 -6.47 -15.73 -22.99
CA PHE A 24 -6.16 -14.31 -23.13
C PHE A 24 -5.57 -13.98 -24.51
N ARG A 25 -6.16 -13.02 -25.24
CA ARG A 25 -5.51 -12.36 -26.38
C ARG A 25 -4.47 -11.36 -25.85
N ARG A 26 -3.23 -11.44 -26.34
CA ARG A 26 -2.16 -10.46 -26.07
C ARG A 26 -2.46 -9.12 -26.76
N LEU A 27 -2.33 -8.02 -26.04
CA LEU A 27 -2.26 -6.66 -26.60
C LEU A 27 -0.83 -6.12 -26.52
N SER A 28 -0.53 -5.19 -27.45
CA SER A 28 0.79 -4.71 -27.93
C SER A 28 1.67 -4.02 -26.86
N PRO A 29 3.02 -4.03 -26.98
CA PRO A 29 3.96 -3.73 -25.89
C PRO A 29 4.35 -2.25 -25.68
N ASN A 30 3.68 -1.28 -26.33
CA ASN A 30 4.11 0.12 -26.25
C ASN A 30 3.22 0.96 -25.31
N PRO A 31 3.74 1.49 -24.19
CA PRO A 31 3.01 2.45 -23.36
C PRO A 31 2.87 3.79 -24.10
N PRO A 32 1.73 4.50 -23.97
CA PRO A 32 1.54 5.80 -24.61
C PRO A 32 2.48 6.84 -24.01
N LYS A 33 3.09 7.66 -24.88
CA LYS A 33 3.95 8.79 -24.48
C LYS A 33 3.13 9.84 -23.73
N LEU A 34 3.53 10.14 -22.49
CA LEU A 34 2.94 11.19 -21.67
C LEU A 34 3.30 12.57 -22.23
N LYS A 35 2.30 13.37 -22.61
CA LYS A 35 2.47 14.81 -22.88
C LYS A 35 2.52 15.57 -21.54
N PRO A 36 3.36 16.60 -21.40
CA PRO A 36 3.35 17.44 -20.20
C PRO A 36 2.09 18.31 -20.22
N PHE A 37 1.25 18.22 -19.19
CA PHE A 37 0.06 19.07 -19.08
C PHE A 37 0.01 19.86 -17.77
N SER A 38 -0.03 21.17 -17.97
CA SER A 38 -0.12 22.27 -17.02
C SER A 38 -1.56 22.57 -16.60
N VAL A 39 -2.33 21.57 -16.16
CA VAL A 39 -3.65 21.83 -15.58
C VAL A 39 -3.52 21.90 -14.07
N SER A 40 -3.83 23.08 -13.52
CA SER A 40 -3.88 23.37 -12.08
C SER A 40 -4.88 22.44 -11.37
N VAL A 41 -4.52 21.99 -10.16
CA VAL A 41 -5.36 21.13 -9.27
C VAL A 41 -6.75 21.72 -9.05
N LYS A 42 -6.89 23.06 -9.09
CA LYS A 42 -8.17 23.73 -8.90
C LYS A 42 -9.18 23.42 -10.01
N ASN A 43 -8.74 23.11 -11.22
CA ASN A 43 -9.68 22.96 -12.33
C ASN A 43 -10.38 21.59 -12.35
N ILE A 44 -9.69 20.50 -11.97
CA ILE A 44 -10.24 19.14 -12.15
C ILE A 44 -11.27 18.74 -11.09
N VAL A 45 -11.17 19.23 -9.84
CA VAL A 45 -12.17 18.92 -8.80
C VAL A 45 -13.39 19.84 -8.92
N HIS A 46 -13.17 21.11 -9.32
CA HIS A 46 -14.24 22.08 -9.52
C HIS A 46 -14.95 21.95 -10.88
N GLU A 47 -14.33 21.38 -11.93
CA GLU A 47 -14.98 21.18 -13.24
C GLU A 47 -16.18 20.22 -13.19
N PHE A 48 -16.25 19.34 -12.20
CA PHE A 48 -17.26 18.27 -12.12
C PHE A 48 -18.19 18.36 -10.91
N ASP A 49 -18.20 19.51 -10.22
CA ASP A 49 -19.11 19.77 -9.09
C ASP A 49 -19.07 18.70 -7.98
N PHE A 50 -17.91 18.04 -7.80
CA PHE A 50 -17.74 17.03 -6.76
C PHE A 50 -17.55 17.73 -5.40
N ASP A 51 -18.59 17.69 -4.57
CA ASP A 51 -18.52 18.19 -3.20
C ASP A 51 -18.48 17.03 -2.18
N PRO A 52 -17.34 16.80 -1.50
CA PRO A 52 -17.23 15.75 -0.48
C PRO A 52 -18.05 16.02 0.79
N LYS A 53 -18.77 17.15 0.85
CA LYS A 53 -19.70 17.50 1.94
C LYS A 53 -21.13 17.06 1.65
N ILE A 54 -21.46 16.68 0.42
CA ILE A 54 -22.76 16.10 0.08
C ILE A 54 -22.97 14.86 0.95
N LYS A 55 -24.17 14.73 1.53
CA LYS A 55 -24.48 13.59 2.38
C LYS A 55 -24.55 12.31 1.56
N ILE A 56 -24.24 11.18 2.18
CA ILE A 56 -24.11 9.91 1.45
C ILE A 56 -25.42 9.51 0.74
N GLU A 57 -26.58 9.93 1.27
CA GLU A 57 -27.90 9.66 0.71
C GLU A 57 -28.17 10.41 -0.60
N GLU A 58 -27.43 11.49 -0.84
CA GLU A 58 -27.53 12.37 -2.02
C GLU A 58 -26.28 12.26 -2.92
N ALA A 59 -25.27 11.53 -2.47
CA ALA A 59 -23.98 11.44 -3.14
C ALA A 59 -24.06 10.57 -4.40
N VAL A 60 -23.29 10.97 -5.41
CA VAL A 60 -23.07 10.19 -6.63
C VAL A 60 -21.62 9.69 -6.66
N THR A 61 -21.38 8.67 -7.48
CA THR A 61 -20.01 8.20 -7.72
C THR A 61 -19.17 9.29 -8.38
N PRO A 62 -17.83 9.27 -8.17
CA PRO A 62 -16.94 10.19 -8.85
C PRO A 62 -17.11 10.20 -10.39
N PRO A 63 -16.78 11.31 -11.05
CA PRO A 63 -16.77 11.40 -12.51
C PRO A 63 -15.91 10.31 -13.16
N SER A 64 -16.33 9.82 -14.33
CA SER A 64 -15.69 8.67 -15.00
C SER A 64 -14.22 8.90 -15.37
N ASN A 65 -13.82 10.14 -15.65
CA ASN A 65 -12.43 10.50 -15.94
C ASN A 65 -11.50 10.30 -14.74
N TRP A 66 -11.99 10.34 -13.49
CA TRP A 66 -11.15 10.05 -12.32
C TRP A 66 -10.70 8.58 -12.27
N TYR A 67 -11.42 7.70 -12.97
CA TYR A 67 -11.07 6.29 -13.08
C TYR A 67 -10.17 6.00 -14.29
N THR A 68 -10.22 6.84 -15.33
CA THR A 68 -9.61 6.55 -16.64
C THR A 68 -8.46 7.48 -17.04
N ASP A 69 -8.37 8.69 -16.48
CA ASP A 69 -7.32 9.67 -16.78
C ASP A 69 -6.00 9.33 -16.04
N PRO A 70 -4.90 9.03 -16.76
CA PRO A 70 -3.60 8.75 -16.14
C PRO A 70 -3.04 9.91 -15.31
N SER A 71 -3.38 11.16 -15.66
CA SER A 71 -2.94 12.34 -14.92
C SER A 71 -3.61 12.43 -13.55
N PHE A 72 -4.84 11.94 -13.43
CA PHE A 72 -5.52 11.83 -12.13
C PHE A 72 -4.87 10.74 -11.28
N PHE A 73 -4.61 9.56 -11.86
CA PHE A 73 -3.93 8.48 -11.17
C PHE A 73 -2.53 8.89 -10.65
N ALA A 74 -1.75 9.62 -11.44
CA ALA A 74 -0.45 10.14 -10.99
C ALA A 74 -0.56 11.05 -9.75
N ARG A 75 -1.64 11.83 -9.66
CA ARG A 75 -1.92 12.67 -8.48
C ARG A 75 -2.38 11.83 -7.29
N GLU A 76 -3.17 10.78 -7.52
CA GLU A 76 -3.56 9.85 -6.46
C GLU A 76 -2.33 9.16 -5.85
N LEU A 77 -1.37 8.75 -6.68
CA LEU A 77 -0.08 8.23 -6.21
C LEU A 77 0.62 9.23 -5.27
N ASP A 78 0.82 10.47 -5.71
CA ASP A 78 1.47 11.52 -4.90
C ASP A 78 0.71 11.84 -3.60
N ARG A 79 -0.62 11.92 -3.67
CA ARG A 79 -1.42 12.52 -2.59
C ARG A 79 -2.01 11.51 -1.62
N VAL A 80 -2.25 10.28 -2.06
CA VAL A 80 -2.89 9.25 -1.25
C VAL A 80 -1.89 8.16 -0.92
N PHE A 81 -1.24 7.58 -1.92
CA PHE A 81 -0.39 6.40 -1.71
C PHE A 81 0.97 6.74 -1.10
N TYR A 82 1.62 7.81 -1.55
CA TYR A 82 2.95 8.17 -1.06
C TYR A 82 2.94 8.95 0.26
N LYS A 83 1.84 9.63 0.58
CA LYS A 83 1.72 10.43 1.81
C LYS A 83 0.99 9.73 2.96
N GLY A 84 0.23 8.68 2.67
CA GLY A 84 -0.46 7.88 3.68
C GLY A 84 0.32 6.61 4.02
N TRP A 85 0.12 6.10 5.24
CA TRP A 85 0.57 4.77 5.63
C TRP A 85 -0.10 3.67 4.79
N GLN A 86 0.71 2.85 4.15
CA GLN A 86 0.31 1.73 3.30
C GLN A 86 0.62 0.40 3.97
N PHE A 87 -0.35 -0.49 4.04
CA PHE A 87 -0.11 -1.88 4.42
C PHE A 87 0.67 -2.60 3.31
N VAL A 88 1.80 -3.20 3.67
CA VAL A 88 2.69 -3.87 2.69
C VAL A 88 2.97 -5.34 2.97
N GLY A 89 2.72 -5.81 4.20
CA GLY A 89 2.98 -7.18 4.60
C GLY A 89 2.75 -7.41 6.09
N CYS A 90 2.93 -8.65 6.52
CA CYS A 90 2.77 -9.04 7.92
C CYS A 90 4.12 -9.06 8.64
N SER A 91 4.13 -8.67 9.93
CA SER A 91 5.33 -8.63 10.75
C SER A 91 5.99 -10.00 10.91
N GLU A 92 5.21 -11.09 10.81
CA GLU A 92 5.71 -12.46 10.84
C GLU A 92 6.64 -12.79 9.67
N GLN A 93 6.47 -12.14 8.50
CA GLN A 93 7.38 -12.31 7.36
C GLN A 93 8.81 -11.84 7.66
N ILE A 94 8.96 -11.01 8.71
CA ILE A 94 10.24 -10.52 9.24
C ILE A 94 10.38 -10.83 10.73
N LYS A 95 9.89 -11.99 11.19
CA LYS A 95 9.97 -12.39 12.60
C LYS A 95 11.41 -12.49 13.08
N ASP A 96 12.24 -13.22 12.34
CA ASP A 96 13.63 -13.46 12.72
C ASP A 96 14.55 -12.34 12.23
N PRO A 97 15.66 -12.04 12.95
CA PRO A 97 16.75 -11.22 12.42
C PRO A 97 17.18 -11.68 11.03
N ARG A 98 17.63 -10.73 10.20
CA ARG A 98 18.05 -10.92 8.80
C ARG A 98 16.95 -11.25 7.81
N SER A 99 15.72 -11.46 8.28
CA SER A 99 14.57 -11.71 7.40
C SER A 99 14.21 -10.45 6.62
N TYR A 100 13.84 -10.61 5.36
CA TYR A 100 13.39 -9.53 4.49
C TYR A 100 12.23 -9.97 3.58
N PHE A 101 11.46 -9.00 3.11
CA PHE A 101 10.60 -9.13 1.94
C PHE A 101 10.66 -7.88 1.08
N THR A 102 10.36 -8.05 -0.20
CA THR A 102 10.30 -6.96 -1.17
C THR A 102 8.88 -6.78 -1.71
N GLY A 103 8.60 -5.60 -2.24
CA GLY A 103 7.37 -5.36 -2.97
C GLY A 103 7.43 -4.03 -3.71
N ARG A 104 6.28 -3.65 -4.29
CA ARG A 104 6.17 -2.45 -5.10
C ARG A 104 4.91 -1.66 -4.77
N LEU A 105 5.05 -0.34 -4.64
CA LEU A 105 3.94 0.60 -4.52
C LEU A 105 4.01 1.63 -5.66
N GLY A 106 3.07 1.52 -6.61
CA GLY A 106 3.16 2.31 -7.85
C GLY A 106 4.46 1.98 -8.60
N ASN A 107 5.34 2.97 -8.75
CA ASN A 107 6.67 2.83 -9.36
C ASN A 107 7.81 2.67 -8.32
N ILE A 108 7.50 2.58 -7.02
CA ILE A 108 8.51 2.49 -5.96
C ILE A 108 8.72 1.02 -5.59
N GLU A 109 9.91 0.50 -5.90
CA GLU A 109 10.40 -0.79 -5.39
C GLU A 109 10.93 -0.61 -3.97
N PHE A 110 10.45 -1.43 -3.03
CA PHE A 110 10.84 -1.38 -1.63
C PHE A 110 11.36 -2.73 -1.13
N VAL A 111 12.18 -2.66 -0.09
CA VAL A 111 12.58 -3.80 0.73
C VAL A 111 12.33 -3.46 2.19
N VAL A 112 11.74 -4.38 2.94
CA VAL A 112 11.60 -4.33 4.39
C VAL A 112 12.44 -5.45 4.98
N CYS A 113 13.21 -5.15 6.02
CA CYS A 113 14.05 -6.14 6.70
C CYS A 113 14.11 -5.92 8.21
N ARG A 114 14.50 -6.97 8.93
CA ARG A 114 14.92 -6.89 10.33
C ARG A 114 16.43 -7.03 10.40
N ASP A 115 17.11 -6.09 11.04
CA ASP A 115 18.56 -6.15 11.22
C ASP A 115 18.98 -7.16 12.31
N ASP A 116 20.29 -7.28 12.53
CA ASP A 116 20.86 -8.15 13.57
C ASP A 116 20.48 -7.74 15.00
N ASN A 117 20.17 -6.46 15.22
CA ASN A 117 19.74 -5.92 16.51
C ASN A 117 18.22 -6.06 16.72
N GLY A 118 17.52 -6.66 15.76
CA GLY A 118 16.07 -6.83 15.81
C GLY A 118 15.27 -5.60 15.41
N LYS A 119 15.90 -4.51 14.93
CA LYS A 119 15.19 -3.31 14.46
C LYS A 119 14.67 -3.52 13.04
N VAL A 120 13.44 -3.06 12.78
CA VAL A 120 12.81 -3.10 11.46
C VAL A 120 13.21 -1.86 10.67
N HIS A 121 13.62 -2.07 9.43
CA HIS A 121 13.98 -1.01 8.48
C HIS A 121 13.25 -1.22 7.15
N ALA A 122 13.06 -0.14 6.41
CA ALA A 122 12.61 -0.20 5.03
C ALA A 122 13.41 0.78 4.17
N PHE A 123 13.66 0.40 2.93
CA PHE A 123 14.44 1.19 1.97
C PHE A 123 13.85 1.11 0.58
N HIS A 124 14.15 2.11 -0.25
CA HIS A 124 14.07 1.95 -1.69
C HIS A 124 14.99 0.78 -2.11
N ASN A 125 14.43 -0.24 -2.76
CA ASN A 125 15.16 -1.45 -3.19
C ASN A 125 15.95 -1.20 -4.47
N VAL A 126 16.79 -0.17 -4.45
CA VAL A 126 17.50 0.35 -5.61
C VAL A 126 18.91 0.74 -5.19
N CYS A 127 19.91 0.16 -5.87
CA CYS A 127 21.31 0.48 -5.66
C CYS A 127 21.60 1.95 -5.96
N ARG A 128 22.33 2.62 -5.06
CA ARG A 128 22.74 4.03 -5.20
C ARG A 128 23.82 4.28 -6.25
N HIS A 129 24.38 3.22 -6.84
CA HIS A 129 25.36 3.30 -7.93
C HIS A 129 24.67 3.50 -9.29
N HIS A 130 24.11 2.44 -9.88
CA HIS A 130 23.44 2.47 -11.20
C HIS A 130 22.04 1.81 -11.15
N ALA A 131 21.29 2.07 -10.09
CA ALA A 131 19.86 1.76 -9.96
C ALA A 131 19.43 0.28 -10.15
N SER A 132 20.35 -0.67 -10.00
CA SER A 132 19.99 -2.10 -9.97
C SER A 132 19.15 -2.43 -8.74
N ILE A 133 18.15 -3.30 -8.90
CA ILE A 133 17.42 -3.90 -7.78
C ILE A 133 18.37 -4.76 -6.94
N LEU A 134 18.23 -4.70 -5.61
CA LEU A 134 19.15 -5.36 -4.66
C LEU A 134 18.65 -6.71 -4.17
N ALA A 135 17.32 -6.87 -4.03
CA ALA A 135 16.70 -8.08 -3.53
C ALA A 135 15.38 -8.38 -4.25
N TYR A 136 14.95 -9.64 -4.22
CA TYR A 136 13.69 -10.09 -4.81
C TYR A 136 13.01 -11.08 -3.87
N GLY A 137 11.67 -11.00 -3.80
CA GLY A 137 10.85 -11.93 -3.03
C GLY A 137 11.06 -11.78 -1.52
N THR A 138 11.21 -12.90 -0.83
CA THR A 138 11.42 -12.97 0.63
C THR A 138 12.61 -13.87 0.95
N GLY A 139 13.19 -13.72 2.14
CA GLY A 139 14.26 -14.62 2.59
C GLY A 139 15.06 -14.06 3.75
N LYS A 140 16.27 -14.59 3.94
CA LYS A 140 17.25 -14.08 4.92
C LYS A 140 18.52 -13.62 4.22
N LYS A 141 19.09 -12.48 4.64
CA LYS A 141 20.35 -11.92 4.12
C LYS A 141 21.13 -11.27 5.25
N SER A 142 22.45 -11.42 5.28
CA SER A 142 23.31 -10.64 6.18
C SER A 142 23.61 -9.23 5.67
N CYS A 143 23.46 -9.00 4.37
CA CYS A 143 23.65 -7.71 3.70
C CYS A 143 22.95 -7.72 2.33
N PHE A 144 22.75 -6.54 1.75
CA PHE A 144 22.26 -6.40 0.38
C PHE A 144 23.43 -6.17 -0.57
N VAL A 145 23.69 -7.14 -1.46
CA VAL A 145 24.76 -7.04 -2.46
C VAL A 145 24.15 -6.74 -3.82
N CYS A 146 24.53 -5.61 -4.39
CA CYS A 146 24.12 -5.22 -5.74
C CYS A 146 24.65 -6.24 -6.76
N PRO A 147 23.77 -6.88 -7.55
CA PRO A 147 24.19 -7.90 -8.52
C PRO A 147 24.97 -7.31 -9.70
N TYR A 148 24.94 -5.99 -9.89
CA TYR A 148 25.60 -5.35 -11.03
C TYR A 148 27.11 -5.17 -10.79
N HIS A 149 27.49 -4.54 -9.67
CA HIS A 149 28.88 -4.14 -9.41
C HIS A 149 29.39 -4.52 -8.02
N GLY A 150 28.61 -5.30 -7.25
CA GLY A 150 29.03 -5.77 -5.93
C GLY A 150 29.17 -4.66 -4.88
N TRP A 151 28.40 -3.58 -4.99
CA TRP A 151 28.20 -2.65 -3.87
C TRP A 151 27.39 -3.34 -2.78
N THR A 152 27.87 -3.29 -1.55
CA THR A 152 27.26 -4.01 -0.42
C THR A 152 26.73 -3.02 0.60
N TYR A 153 25.48 -3.19 0.98
CA TYR A 153 24.80 -2.38 1.98
C TYR A 153 24.47 -3.21 3.22
N GLY A 154 24.62 -2.61 4.40
CA GLY A 154 24.13 -3.18 5.66
C GLY A 154 22.62 -3.29 5.67
N LEU A 155 22.07 -4.10 6.58
CA LEU A 155 20.61 -4.21 6.78
C LEU A 155 20.00 -2.98 7.45
N ASP A 156 20.85 -2.12 8.02
CA ASP A 156 20.54 -0.80 8.56
C ASP A 156 20.69 0.33 7.53
N GLY A 157 21.14 0.01 6.30
CA GLY A 157 21.17 0.93 5.15
C GLY A 157 22.53 1.48 4.68
N PRO A 158 23.57 1.67 5.52
CA PRO A 158 24.86 2.19 5.08
C PRO A 158 25.51 1.38 3.96
N LEU A 159 26.25 2.06 3.09
CA LEU A 159 27.17 1.42 2.14
C LEU A 159 28.39 0.91 2.92
N VAL A 160 28.56 -0.41 2.97
CA VAL A 160 29.63 -1.08 3.72
C VAL A 160 30.84 -1.36 2.82
N LYS A 161 30.61 -1.51 1.51
CA LYS A 161 31.67 -1.78 0.55
C LYS A 161 31.31 -1.25 -0.83
N ALA A 162 32.18 -0.41 -1.37
CA ALA A 162 32.17 -0.02 -2.77
C ALA A 162 33.35 -0.65 -3.52
N THR A 163 33.07 -1.62 -4.40
CA THR A 163 34.12 -2.40 -5.08
C THR A 163 34.96 -1.51 -6.01
N ARG A 164 36.29 -1.54 -5.85
CA ARG A 164 37.28 -0.82 -6.70
C ARG A 164 37.12 0.71 -6.76
N MET A 165 36.64 1.34 -5.68
CA MET A 165 36.52 2.81 -5.59
C MET A 165 37.76 3.50 -5.00
N ALA A 166 38.81 2.75 -4.65
CA ALA A 166 40.06 3.31 -4.15
C ALA A 166 40.67 4.28 -5.18
N GLY A 167 41.01 5.50 -4.73
CA GLY A 167 41.63 6.54 -5.56
C GLY A 167 40.65 7.46 -6.30
N ILE A 168 39.33 7.23 -6.20
CA ILE A 168 38.35 8.22 -6.69
C ILE A 168 38.36 9.43 -5.76
N GLN A 169 38.54 10.62 -6.34
CA GLN A 169 38.48 11.87 -5.60
C GLN A 169 37.03 12.20 -5.23
N ASN A 170 36.83 12.78 -4.04
CA ASN A 170 35.54 13.24 -3.53
C ASN A 170 34.46 12.13 -3.44
N PHE A 171 34.86 10.86 -3.28
CA PHE A 171 33.94 9.77 -2.98
C PHE A 171 33.87 9.52 -1.48
N ASN A 172 32.69 9.70 -0.89
CA ASN A 172 32.42 9.44 0.52
C ASN A 172 31.32 8.38 0.66
N GLU A 173 31.66 7.17 1.08
CA GLU A 173 30.72 6.04 1.20
C GLU A 173 29.50 6.38 2.08
N ASN A 174 29.65 7.27 3.06
CA ASN A 174 28.58 7.67 3.96
C ASN A 174 27.44 8.43 3.25
N GLU A 175 27.69 9.00 2.07
CA GLU A 175 26.67 9.72 1.27
C GLU A 175 25.84 8.77 0.37
N PHE A 176 26.27 7.51 0.27
CA PHE A 176 25.71 6.53 -0.66
C PHE A 176 24.98 5.38 0.04
N GLY A 177 24.57 5.54 1.30
CA GLY A 177 23.65 4.61 1.96
C GLY A 177 22.30 4.50 1.25
N LEU A 178 21.54 3.43 1.51
CA LEU A 178 20.20 3.25 0.96
C LEU A 178 19.26 4.38 1.39
N ILE A 179 18.36 4.79 0.49
CA ILE A 179 17.35 5.81 0.83
C ILE A 179 16.29 5.15 1.73
N PRO A 180 16.12 5.61 2.98
CA PRO A 180 15.16 5.01 3.91
C PRO A 180 13.72 5.34 3.51
N ILE A 181 12.82 4.42 3.83
CA ILE A 181 11.36 4.58 3.80
C ILE A 181 10.87 4.45 5.23
N ARG A 182 9.93 5.30 5.65
CA ARG A 182 9.35 5.20 7.00
C ARG A 182 8.61 3.88 7.12
N VAL A 183 8.92 3.13 8.17
CA VAL A 183 8.27 1.85 8.48
C VAL A 183 7.73 1.86 9.90
N ALA A 184 6.56 1.26 10.06
CA ALA A 184 5.94 1.07 11.37
C ALA A 184 5.30 -0.32 11.43
N ILE A 185 5.20 -0.84 12.66
CA ILE A 185 4.45 -2.05 12.95
C ILE A 185 3.22 -1.64 13.76
N TRP A 186 2.04 -2.04 13.31
CA TRP A 186 0.80 -1.91 14.07
C TRP A 186 0.12 -3.29 14.12
N GLY A 187 0.06 -3.89 15.31
CA GLY A 187 -0.37 -5.29 15.46
C GLY A 187 0.46 -6.23 14.58
N PRO A 188 -0.17 -7.11 13.77
CA PRO A 188 0.54 -7.99 12.85
C PRO A 188 0.94 -7.31 11.52
N PHE A 189 0.66 -6.01 11.35
CA PHE A 189 0.83 -5.33 10.07
C PHE A 189 2.11 -4.51 9.98
N VAL A 190 2.78 -4.60 8.85
CA VAL A 190 3.88 -3.73 8.44
C VAL A 190 3.33 -2.64 7.54
N LEU A 191 3.58 -1.39 7.93
CA LEU A 191 3.11 -0.20 7.25
C LEU A 191 4.32 0.60 6.72
N LEU A 192 4.21 1.13 5.49
CA LEU A 192 5.18 2.06 4.91
C LEU A 192 4.56 3.43 4.66
N ASN A 193 5.34 4.49 4.86
CA ASN A 193 5.01 5.84 4.41
C ASN A 193 6.19 6.38 3.60
N MET A 194 5.91 6.84 2.37
CA MET A 194 6.93 7.30 1.43
C MET A 194 7.25 8.79 1.60
N ASP A 195 6.48 9.52 2.42
CA ASP A 195 6.76 10.91 2.74
C ASP A 195 7.97 11.00 3.68
N GLN A 196 8.97 11.79 3.26
CA GLN A 196 10.20 11.98 4.02
C GLN A 196 10.08 13.02 5.14
N LYS A 197 8.91 13.67 5.30
CA LYS A 197 8.68 14.56 6.44
C LYS A 197 8.72 13.76 7.75
N VAL A 198 9.67 14.13 8.59
CA VAL A 198 9.87 13.55 9.92
C VAL A 198 9.07 14.38 10.92
N ASP A 199 7.95 13.83 11.38
CA ASP A 199 7.38 14.25 12.65
C ASP A 199 7.69 13.15 13.67
N SER A 200 8.41 13.52 14.73
CA SER A 200 9.09 12.57 15.63
C SER A 200 8.19 11.91 16.68
N ASN A 201 6.92 12.32 16.78
CA ASN A 201 5.97 11.86 17.81
C ASN A 201 4.67 11.30 17.20
N ILE A 202 4.78 10.41 16.22
CA ILE A 202 3.62 9.90 15.49
C ILE A 202 3.08 8.62 16.12
N ASN A 203 1.84 8.65 16.59
CA ASN A 203 1.04 7.45 16.83
C ASN A 203 0.55 6.91 15.47
N VAL A 204 1.23 5.87 14.97
CA VAL A 204 0.87 5.26 13.67
C VAL A 204 -0.57 4.75 13.65
N GLY A 205 -1.10 4.27 14.77
CA GLY A 205 -2.49 3.81 14.84
C GLY A 205 -3.46 4.96 14.58
N GLU A 206 -3.25 6.12 15.21
CA GLU A 206 -4.08 7.31 15.00
C GLU A 206 -3.91 7.90 13.59
N GLU A 207 -2.68 8.07 13.11
CA GLU A 207 -2.45 8.62 11.75
C GLU A 207 -2.97 7.67 10.68
N TRP A 208 -2.73 6.37 10.86
CA TRP A 208 -3.16 5.37 9.90
C TRP A 208 -4.65 5.12 9.98
N LEU A 209 -5.27 4.97 11.16
CA LEU A 209 -6.66 4.52 11.34
C LEU A 209 -7.67 5.65 11.60
N GLY A 210 -7.21 6.84 11.99
CA GLY A 210 -8.06 7.96 12.39
C GLY A 210 -8.95 7.61 13.58
N SER A 211 -10.21 8.04 13.54
CA SER A 211 -11.19 7.80 14.62
C SER A 211 -11.48 6.32 14.91
N CYS A 212 -11.04 5.42 14.04
CA CYS A 212 -11.23 3.97 14.19
C CYS A 212 -10.08 3.30 15.00
N SER A 213 -9.03 4.05 15.35
CA SER A 213 -7.82 3.51 16.01
C SER A 213 -8.15 2.74 17.30
N GLU A 214 -8.89 3.35 18.22
CA GLU A 214 -9.23 2.74 19.52
C GLU A 214 -10.06 1.45 19.35
N LEU A 215 -11.11 1.53 18.53
CA LEU A 215 -12.00 0.41 18.25
C LEU A 215 -11.24 -0.77 17.63
N LEU A 216 -10.31 -0.50 16.71
CA LEU A 216 -9.56 -1.55 16.01
C LEU A 216 -8.40 -2.10 16.85
N THR A 217 -7.85 -1.28 17.74
CA THR A 217 -6.81 -1.73 18.69
C THR A 217 -7.39 -2.73 19.67
N ASN A 218 -8.61 -2.48 20.17
CA ASN A 218 -9.22 -3.33 21.20
C ASN A 218 -9.85 -4.61 20.63
N ASN A 219 -10.42 -4.56 19.43
CA ASN A 219 -11.26 -5.66 18.90
C ASN A 219 -11.12 -5.88 17.39
N GLY A 220 -10.19 -5.21 16.71
CA GLY A 220 -10.11 -5.21 15.24
C GLY A 220 -9.21 -6.28 14.65
N VAL A 221 -8.23 -6.77 15.42
CA VAL A 221 -7.21 -7.71 14.91
C VAL A 221 -6.76 -8.66 16.01
N ASP A 222 -6.89 -9.95 15.75
CA ASP A 222 -6.31 -11.00 16.58
C ASP A 222 -4.81 -11.14 16.24
N SER A 223 -3.95 -10.75 17.18
CA SER A 223 -2.49 -10.82 17.03
C SER A 223 -1.93 -12.24 17.14
N SER A 224 -2.74 -13.23 17.49
CA SER A 224 -2.36 -14.64 17.48
C SER A 224 -2.39 -15.27 16.08
N LEU A 225 -3.02 -14.60 15.10
CA LEU A 225 -3.09 -15.08 13.73
C LEU A 225 -1.71 -15.19 13.09
N SER A 226 -1.46 -16.31 12.42
CA SER A 226 -0.22 -16.55 11.69
C SER A 226 -0.37 -16.33 10.19
N TYR A 227 0.65 -15.77 9.57
CA TYR A 227 0.76 -15.63 8.12
C TYR A 227 0.93 -17.01 7.47
N ILE A 228 -0.08 -17.45 6.73
CA ILE A 228 -0.06 -18.74 6.02
C ILE A 228 0.41 -18.57 4.58
N CYS A 229 -0.23 -17.69 3.82
CA CYS A 229 0.08 -17.48 2.41
C CYS A 229 -0.38 -16.11 1.92
N ARG A 230 0.18 -15.70 0.78
CA ARG A 230 -0.27 -14.54 0.01
C ARG A 230 -0.78 -15.02 -1.35
N ARG A 231 -1.90 -14.44 -1.78
CA ARG A 231 -2.45 -14.60 -3.13
C ARG A 231 -2.45 -13.25 -3.82
N GLU A 232 -1.94 -13.21 -5.04
CA GLU A 232 -1.82 -11.98 -5.82
C GLU A 232 -2.65 -12.11 -7.10
N TYR A 233 -3.45 -11.08 -7.37
CA TYR A 233 -4.29 -10.99 -8.55
C TYR A 233 -4.05 -9.64 -9.22
N THR A 234 -3.82 -9.65 -10.54
CA THR A 234 -3.76 -8.41 -11.33
C THR A 234 -5.13 -8.14 -11.90
N LEU A 235 -5.78 -7.08 -11.43
CA LEU A 235 -7.09 -6.65 -11.91
C LEU A 235 -6.92 -5.50 -12.91
N GLN A 236 -7.59 -5.60 -14.07
CA GLN A 236 -7.58 -4.57 -15.11
C GLN A 236 -8.66 -3.51 -14.83
N CYS A 237 -8.57 -2.87 -13.66
CA CYS A 237 -9.48 -1.80 -13.26
C CYS A 237 -8.74 -0.72 -12.46
N ASN A 238 -9.35 0.45 -12.35
CA ASN A 238 -8.87 1.47 -11.43
C ASN A 238 -9.04 0.98 -9.98
N TRP A 239 -8.08 1.27 -9.10
CA TRP A 239 -8.09 0.84 -7.70
C TRP A 239 -9.36 1.27 -6.94
N LYS A 240 -9.95 2.42 -7.32
CA LYS A 240 -11.21 2.90 -6.74
C LYS A 240 -12.38 1.99 -7.07
N VAL A 241 -12.46 1.43 -8.28
CA VAL A 241 -13.53 0.48 -8.66
C VAL A 241 -13.51 -0.75 -7.76
N PHE A 242 -12.33 -1.26 -7.44
CA PHE A 242 -12.18 -2.39 -6.51
C PHE A 242 -12.61 -2.03 -5.09
N CYS A 243 -12.30 -0.80 -4.64
CA CYS A 243 -12.78 -0.30 -3.36
C CYS A 243 -14.30 -0.15 -3.36
N ASP A 244 -14.88 0.48 -4.38
CA ASP A 244 -16.32 0.72 -4.53
C ASP A 244 -17.08 -0.61 -4.48
N ASN A 245 -16.59 -1.65 -5.17
CA ASN A 245 -17.17 -3.00 -5.13
C ASN A 245 -17.20 -3.61 -3.72
N TYR A 246 -16.16 -3.40 -2.92
CA TYR A 246 -16.13 -3.91 -1.54
C TYR A 246 -17.02 -3.08 -0.59
N LEU A 247 -17.21 -1.81 -0.92
CA LEU A 247 -17.90 -0.82 -0.09
C LEU A 247 -19.38 -0.63 -0.43
N ASP A 248 -19.92 -1.43 -1.34
CA ASP A 248 -21.31 -1.34 -1.81
C ASP A 248 -22.35 -1.90 -0.81
N GLY A 249 -21.93 -2.19 0.41
CA GLY A 249 -22.80 -2.74 1.46
C GLY A 249 -23.24 -4.18 1.21
N GLY A 250 -22.55 -4.92 0.33
CA GLY A 250 -22.94 -6.28 -0.05
C GLY A 250 -24.06 -6.32 -1.08
N TYR A 251 -24.42 -5.19 -1.68
CA TYR A 251 -25.49 -5.06 -2.67
C TYR A 251 -25.33 -6.04 -3.85
N HIS A 252 -24.11 -6.24 -4.34
CA HIS A 252 -23.83 -7.19 -5.43
C HIS A 252 -23.83 -8.67 -5.01
N VAL A 253 -23.65 -8.97 -3.71
CA VAL A 253 -23.33 -10.34 -3.22
C VAL A 253 -24.41 -11.37 -3.56
N PRO A 254 -25.73 -11.12 -3.35
CA PRO A 254 -26.78 -12.09 -3.70
C PRO A 254 -26.80 -12.49 -5.18
N TYR A 255 -26.40 -11.56 -6.05
CA TYR A 255 -26.48 -11.75 -7.50
C TYR A 255 -25.19 -12.35 -8.06
N ALA A 256 -24.03 -11.81 -7.67
CA ALA A 256 -22.72 -12.20 -8.19
C ALA A 256 -22.10 -13.40 -7.46
N HIS A 257 -22.47 -13.64 -6.19
CA HIS A 257 -21.80 -14.59 -5.31
C HIS A 257 -22.79 -15.46 -4.52
N LYS A 258 -23.66 -16.20 -5.21
CA LYS A 258 -24.68 -17.08 -4.59
C LYS A 258 -24.13 -17.97 -3.46
N GLY A 259 -22.94 -18.55 -3.65
CA GLY A 259 -22.30 -19.39 -2.64
C GLY A 259 -21.89 -18.64 -1.37
N LEU A 260 -21.42 -17.39 -1.50
CA LEU A 260 -21.08 -16.53 -0.37
C LEU A 260 -22.34 -16.01 0.33
N ALA A 261 -23.35 -15.60 -0.45
CA ALA A 261 -24.62 -15.09 0.07
C ALA A 261 -25.29 -16.09 1.04
N ASN A 262 -25.24 -17.39 0.74
CA ASN A 262 -25.80 -18.44 1.61
C ASN A 262 -25.14 -18.51 2.99
N GLY A 263 -23.89 -18.04 3.14
CA GLY A 263 -23.15 -18.04 4.40
C GLY A 263 -23.25 -16.75 5.19
N LEU A 264 -23.91 -15.71 4.66
CA LEU A 264 -23.97 -14.37 5.25
C LEU A 264 -25.39 -13.99 5.64
N LYS A 265 -25.56 -13.40 6.81
CA LYS A 265 -26.81 -12.72 7.22
C LYS A 265 -26.77 -11.27 6.77
N LEU A 266 -27.04 -11.03 5.48
CA LEU A 266 -26.95 -9.68 4.89
C LEU A 266 -27.88 -8.66 5.58
N ASP A 267 -29.03 -9.08 6.11
CA ASP A 267 -29.96 -8.18 6.83
C ASP A 267 -29.38 -7.65 8.16
N SER A 268 -28.35 -8.30 8.70
CA SER A 268 -27.63 -7.86 9.90
C SER A 268 -26.38 -7.02 9.58
N TYR A 269 -26.10 -6.82 8.29
CA TYR A 269 -24.94 -6.07 7.84
C TYR A 269 -25.14 -4.58 8.15
N SER A 270 -24.18 -4.00 8.87
CA SER A 270 -24.14 -2.57 9.13
C SER A 270 -22.78 -2.00 8.74
N THR A 271 -22.80 -0.78 8.22
CA THR A 271 -21.61 -0.02 7.88
C THR A 271 -21.47 1.16 8.83
N THR A 272 -20.37 1.19 9.58
CA THR A 272 -20.02 2.38 10.39
C THR A 272 -18.97 3.19 9.65
N VAL A 273 -19.26 4.46 9.40
CA VAL A 273 -18.31 5.38 8.77
C VAL A 273 -17.41 6.01 9.83
N CYS A 274 -16.14 5.66 9.81
CA CYS A 274 -15.05 6.34 10.50
C CYS A 274 -14.44 7.42 9.61
N LEU A 275 -14.13 8.57 10.19
CA LEU A 275 -13.48 9.67 9.51
C LEU A 275 -11.96 9.59 9.74
N ALA A 276 -11.20 9.48 8.67
CA ALA A 276 -9.78 9.82 8.67
C ALA A 276 -9.59 11.14 7.91
N ILE A 277 -8.99 12.12 8.56
CA ILE A 277 -8.75 13.44 7.97
C ILE A 277 -7.42 13.38 7.21
N PHE A 278 -7.46 13.55 5.89
CA PHE A 278 -6.25 13.78 5.08
C PHE A 278 -6.29 15.23 4.57
N LEU A 279 -5.21 15.97 4.77
CA LEU A 279 -5.09 17.35 4.27
C LEU A 279 -4.56 17.33 2.85
N LEU A 280 -5.41 17.72 1.90
CA LEU A 280 -5.06 17.87 0.49
C LEU A 280 -4.97 19.38 0.20
N SER A 281 -3.74 19.91 0.20
CA SER A 281 -3.43 21.30 -0.20
C SER A 281 -4.24 22.39 0.53
N GLY A 282 -4.25 22.36 1.86
CA GLY A 282 -4.93 23.37 2.69
C GLY A 282 -6.45 23.22 2.76
N ASN A 283 -7.03 22.24 2.07
CA ASN A 283 -8.42 21.83 2.21
C ASN A 283 -8.50 20.46 2.90
N ILE A 284 -9.45 20.34 3.83
CA ILE A 284 -9.76 19.10 4.55
C ILE A 284 -10.40 18.12 3.56
N VAL A 285 -9.72 17.01 3.26
CA VAL A 285 -10.31 15.86 2.58
C VAL A 285 -10.64 14.80 3.62
N LYS A 286 -11.94 14.61 3.85
CA LYS A 286 -12.44 13.52 4.68
C LYS A 286 -12.35 12.24 3.88
N VAL A 287 -11.48 11.32 4.28
CA VAL A 287 -11.49 9.96 3.73
C VAL A 287 -12.46 9.14 4.57
N LEU A 288 -13.57 8.75 3.95
CA LEU A 288 -14.53 7.85 4.53
C LEU A 288 -13.91 6.45 4.64
N ARG A 289 -14.06 5.85 5.82
CA ARG A 289 -13.64 4.47 6.07
C ARG A 289 -14.80 3.74 6.69
N SER A 290 -15.28 2.70 6.04
CA SER A 290 -16.33 1.86 6.60
C SER A 290 -15.73 0.72 7.41
N LYS A 291 -16.37 0.41 8.54
CA LYS A 291 -16.29 -0.87 9.22
C LYS A 291 -17.46 -1.74 8.81
N VAL A 292 -17.17 -2.96 8.42
CA VAL A 292 -18.14 -4.06 8.30
C VAL A 292 -18.14 -4.85 9.60
N VAL A 293 -19.28 -4.93 10.29
CA VAL A 293 -19.41 -5.76 11.50
C VAL A 293 -20.29 -6.96 11.15
N PHE A 294 -19.78 -8.17 11.39
CA PHE A 294 -20.59 -9.40 11.41
C PHE A 294 -21.08 -9.61 12.83
N GLY A 295 -22.40 -9.70 13.02
CA GLY A 295 -23.04 -10.06 14.28
C GLY A 295 -23.25 -11.56 14.44
#